data_AF-A0A9E7L8I4-F1
#
_entry.id   AF-A0A9E7L8I4-F1
#
_cell.length_a   1.000
_cell.length_b   1.000
_cell.length_c   1.000
_cell.angle_alpha   90.00
_cell.angle_beta   90.00
_cell.angle_gamma   90.00
#
_symmetry.space_group_name_H-M   'P 1'
#
loop_
_entity.id
_entity.type
_entity.pdbx_description
1 polymer ?
#
loop_
_entity_poly.entity_id
_entity_poly.type
_entity_poly.pdbx_seq_one_letter_code
_entity_poly.pdbx_strand_id
1 'polypeptide(L)'
;MAGNRSNLPLRLQQILSGGRSVSPVLKLESEPPPKVKAFIDRVIKSPLHDIAIPLSGFRWEYNKGNFHHWRPLFMHFDTYFKTYLSCRKDLLLSDNIVEEDPFPKHSIMQILRVMQVILENCHNKSSFGGLEHFKLLLASTDPDILIASLETLSALVRINPSKMHLGGKLIGCGSTNSYLLSLAQGWGSKEEGLGLHSCVVANERNQHEGLCLFPSDIGDNCDGTQHRLGSTLHFEYNMVSSIGTEGSKPSNIHAIKIPDLHLRKEDDLGILKQCVDQFNVPPEHRFSLLTRIRFAHAFRSPRICRLYSRISILAFVVLVQSNDAHDELVSFFANEPEYTNELIRLVRSEDCVPGTIRALAMLALGAQLAAYASSHERARILSGSSIISAGGNRMMLLNVLQKAIVSLSNPSDPSTPVFVDALLQFFLLHVLSSSSSGSAIRGSGMVPPLLPLLQDSDPAHIHLLKPCKS
;
A
#
# COMPACT_ATOMS: atom_id res chain seq x y z
N MET A 1 -28.62 -28.89 -60.44
CA MET A 1 -28.59 -27.41 -60.52
C MET A 1 -28.73 -26.86 -59.12
N ALA A 2 -27.66 -26.24 -58.62
CA ALA A 2 -27.57 -25.68 -57.28
C ALA A 2 -28.30 -24.32 -57.22
N GLY A 3 -29.08 -24.10 -56.16
CA GLY A 3 -29.72 -22.81 -55.87
C GLY A 3 -29.16 -22.23 -54.56
N ASN A 4 -28.33 -21.20 -54.69
CA ASN A 4 -27.72 -20.42 -53.60
C ASN A 4 -28.80 -19.71 -52.75
N ARG A 5 -28.84 -19.99 -51.44
CA ARG A 5 -29.45 -19.10 -50.44
C ARG A 5 -28.39 -18.14 -49.93
N SER A 6 -28.49 -16.87 -50.31
CA SER A 6 -27.64 -15.78 -49.82
C SER A 6 -28.01 -15.41 -48.38
N ASN A 7 -27.10 -15.68 -47.44
CA ASN A 7 -27.17 -15.17 -46.06
C ASN A 7 -26.79 -13.69 -46.05
N LEU A 8 -27.76 -12.80 -45.81
CA LEU A 8 -27.49 -11.39 -45.56
C LEU A 8 -27.01 -11.19 -44.10
N PRO A 9 -26.02 -10.33 -43.82
CA PRO A 9 -25.54 -10.08 -42.46
C PRO A 9 -26.59 -9.39 -41.57
N LEU A 10 -26.72 -9.86 -40.33
CA LEU A 10 -27.66 -9.40 -39.28
C LEU A 10 -27.69 -7.87 -39.06
N ARG A 11 -26.63 -7.15 -39.42
CA ARG A 11 -26.54 -5.69 -39.31
C ARG A 11 -27.50 -4.95 -40.24
N LEU A 12 -27.84 -5.50 -41.41
CA LEU A 12 -28.74 -4.83 -42.36
C LEU A 12 -30.22 -5.01 -41.99
N GLN A 13 -30.59 -6.11 -41.32
CA GLN A 13 -31.95 -6.29 -40.79
C GLN A 13 -32.27 -5.32 -39.65
N GLN A 14 -31.27 -4.92 -38.88
CA GLN A 14 -31.43 -3.96 -37.78
C GLN A 14 -31.63 -2.51 -38.26
N ILE A 15 -31.17 -2.16 -39.46
CA ILE A 15 -31.32 -0.80 -40.02
C ILE A 15 -32.72 -0.59 -40.63
N LEU A 16 -33.34 -1.66 -41.15
CA LEU A 16 -34.66 -1.60 -41.78
C LEU A 16 -35.84 -1.64 -40.78
N SER A 17 -35.59 -2.03 -39.54
CA SER A 17 -36.60 -2.09 -38.47
C SER A 17 -36.50 -0.81 -37.63
N GLY A 18 -37.09 0.28 -38.11
CA GLY A 18 -37.10 1.61 -37.48
C GLY A 18 -37.85 1.70 -36.14
N GLY A 19 -37.44 0.92 -35.14
CA GLY A 19 -37.88 1.04 -33.75
C GLY A 19 -36.69 1.43 -32.89
N ARG A 20 -36.81 2.55 -32.15
CA ARG A 20 -35.87 2.98 -31.09
C ARG A 20 -35.43 1.76 -30.27
N SER A 21 -34.16 1.38 -30.38
CA SER A 21 -33.54 0.50 -29.41
C SER A 21 -33.43 1.27 -28.10
N VAL A 22 -34.32 0.95 -27.17
CA VAL A 22 -34.11 1.23 -25.75
C VAL A 22 -32.76 0.57 -25.42
N SER A 23 -31.75 1.41 -25.16
CA SER A 23 -30.47 0.99 -24.60
C SER A 23 -30.72 -0.04 -23.50
N PRO A 24 -29.92 -1.12 -23.37
CA PRO A 24 -30.11 -2.05 -22.27
C PRO A 24 -29.79 -1.32 -20.98
N VAL A 25 -30.83 -0.80 -20.34
CA VAL A 25 -30.83 -0.36 -18.96
C VAL A 25 -30.24 -1.51 -18.17
N LEU A 26 -29.10 -1.23 -17.52
CA LEU A 26 -28.53 -1.88 -16.35
C LEU A 26 -29.13 -3.27 -16.09
N LYS A 27 -28.34 -4.34 -16.31
CA LYS A 27 -28.62 -5.64 -15.69
C LYS A 27 -28.92 -5.38 -14.21
N LEU A 28 -30.21 -5.46 -13.90
CA LEU A 28 -30.83 -5.36 -12.59
C LEU A 28 -29.96 -6.16 -11.60
N GLU A 29 -29.66 -5.55 -10.45
CA GLU A 29 -28.81 -6.11 -9.40
C GLU A 29 -29.12 -7.60 -9.21
N SER A 30 -28.24 -8.48 -9.68
CA SER A 30 -28.45 -9.92 -9.53
C SER A 30 -28.40 -10.24 -8.03
N GLU A 31 -29.36 -11.04 -7.56
CA GLU A 31 -29.42 -11.44 -6.14
C GLU A 31 -28.07 -12.07 -5.72
N PRO A 32 -27.54 -11.76 -4.51
CA PRO A 32 -26.30 -12.36 -4.05
C PRO A 32 -26.41 -13.89 -4.03
N PRO A 33 -25.33 -14.63 -4.39
CA PRO A 33 -25.31 -16.08 -4.29
C PRO A 33 -25.74 -16.56 -2.89
N PRO A 34 -26.50 -17.66 -2.76
CA PRO A 34 -27.05 -18.09 -1.48
C PRO A 34 -26.00 -18.24 -0.36
N LYS A 35 -24.80 -18.73 -0.69
CA LYS A 35 -23.68 -18.85 0.26
C LYS A 35 -23.14 -17.49 0.74
N VAL A 36 -23.16 -16.46 -0.12
CA VAL A 36 -22.77 -15.09 0.23
C VAL A 36 -23.84 -14.48 1.13
N LYS A 37 -25.11 -14.56 0.71
CA LYS A 37 -26.26 -14.07 1.48
C LYS A 37 -26.32 -14.69 2.88
N ALA A 38 -26.19 -16.01 3.01
CA ALA A 38 -26.21 -16.70 4.29
C ALA A 38 -25.05 -16.29 5.23
N PHE A 39 -23.88 -15.97 4.68
CA PHE A 39 -22.77 -15.46 5.49
C PHE A 39 -23.06 -14.03 5.97
N ILE A 40 -23.51 -13.15 5.08
CA ILE A 40 -23.86 -11.76 5.39
C ILE A 40 -24.95 -11.71 6.47
N ASP A 41 -26.03 -12.48 6.30
CA ASP A 41 -27.15 -12.52 7.25
C ASP A 41 -26.70 -13.00 8.64
N ARG A 42 -25.74 -13.93 8.70
CA ARG A 42 -25.16 -14.42 9.97
C ARG A 42 -24.40 -13.31 10.70
N VAL A 43 -23.57 -12.57 9.97
CA VAL A 43 -22.79 -11.47 10.56
C VAL A 43 -23.71 -10.35 11.03
N ILE A 44 -24.65 -9.92 10.19
CA ILE A 44 -25.58 -8.80 10.51
C ILE A 44 -26.47 -9.12 11.72
N LYS A 45 -26.86 -10.38 11.91
CA LYS A 45 -27.65 -10.82 13.09
C LYS A 45 -26.84 -10.88 14.38
N SER A 46 -25.51 -10.89 14.30
CA SER A 46 -24.65 -10.95 15.48
C SER A 46 -24.58 -9.56 16.14
N PRO A 47 -24.54 -9.47 17.49
CA PRO A 47 -24.31 -8.21 18.17
C PRO A 47 -22.99 -7.56 17.73
N LEU A 48 -22.95 -6.23 17.67
CA LEU A 48 -21.77 -5.51 17.16
C LEU A 48 -20.50 -5.80 17.98
N HIS A 49 -20.60 -5.94 19.31
CA HIS A 49 -19.44 -6.25 20.16
C HIS A 49 -18.84 -7.64 19.88
N ASP A 50 -19.66 -8.58 19.39
CA ASP A 50 -19.29 -9.95 19.07
C ASP A 50 -19.02 -10.18 17.57
N ILE A 51 -18.93 -9.11 16.78
CA ILE A 51 -18.75 -9.19 15.32
C ILE A 51 -17.52 -10.02 14.91
N ALA A 52 -16.49 -10.09 15.76
CA ALA A 52 -15.29 -10.88 15.49
C ALA A 52 -15.56 -12.39 15.40
N ILE A 53 -16.57 -12.91 16.12
CA ILE A 53 -16.88 -14.34 16.20
C ILE A 53 -17.26 -14.89 14.82
N PRO A 54 -18.31 -14.39 14.13
CA PRO A 54 -18.68 -14.90 12.81
C PRO A 54 -17.63 -14.58 11.73
N LEU A 55 -16.79 -13.56 11.93
CA LEU A 55 -15.73 -13.18 10.98
C LEU A 55 -14.48 -14.08 11.10
N SER A 56 -14.15 -14.59 12.28
CA SER A 56 -12.93 -15.37 12.53
C SER A 56 -12.74 -16.55 11.57
N GLY A 57 -13.82 -17.26 11.24
CA GLY A 57 -13.81 -18.40 10.32
C GLY A 57 -13.86 -18.05 8.83
N PHE A 58 -13.96 -16.77 8.45
CA PHE A 58 -14.12 -16.39 7.05
C PHE A 58 -12.89 -16.75 6.21
N ARG A 59 -13.16 -17.46 5.11
CA ARG A 59 -12.21 -17.77 4.03
C ARG A 59 -12.90 -17.55 2.69
N TRP A 60 -12.13 -17.17 1.68
CA TRP A 60 -12.67 -17.00 0.34
C TRP A 60 -12.88 -18.36 -0.32
N GLU A 61 -14.12 -18.83 -0.33
CA GLU A 61 -14.55 -20.10 -0.97
C GLU A 61 -15.36 -19.87 -2.25
N TYR A 62 -15.38 -18.62 -2.73
CA TYR A 62 -16.19 -18.19 -3.86
C TYR A 62 -15.34 -18.11 -5.13
N ASN A 63 -15.96 -18.18 -6.29
CA ASN A 63 -15.30 -17.79 -7.54
C ASN A 63 -15.14 -16.26 -7.58
N LYS A 64 -14.71 -15.68 -8.72
CA LYS A 64 -14.63 -14.22 -8.88
C LYS A 64 -15.95 -13.56 -8.45
N GLY A 65 -15.86 -12.69 -7.44
CA GLY A 65 -17.03 -12.08 -6.80
C GLY A 65 -17.38 -10.71 -7.38
N ASN A 66 -18.65 -10.33 -7.28
CA ASN A 66 -19.09 -8.97 -7.55
C ASN A 66 -19.19 -8.20 -6.23
N PHE A 67 -18.44 -7.09 -6.08
CA PHE A 67 -18.44 -6.31 -4.84
C PHE A 67 -19.85 -5.84 -4.43
N HIS A 68 -20.73 -5.62 -5.40
CA HIS A 68 -22.11 -5.20 -5.14
C HIS A 68 -22.89 -6.16 -4.22
N HIS A 69 -22.59 -7.46 -4.24
CA HIS A 69 -23.22 -8.47 -3.37
C HIS A 69 -22.80 -8.37 -1.91
N TRP A 70 -21.66 -7.74 -1.65
CA TRP A 70 -21.09 -7.61 -0.30
C TRP A 70 -21.44 -6.28 0.36
N ARG A 71 -22.09 -5.34 -0.36
CA ARG A 71 -22.46 -4.02 0.17
C ARG A 71 -23.16 -4.05 1.54
N PRO A 72 -24.13 -4.94 1.82
CA PRO A 72 -24.78 -4.97 3.13
C PRO A 72 -23.80 -5.27 4.28
N LEU A 73 -22.80 -6.13 4.05
CA LEU A 73 -21.75 -6.42 5.03
C LEU A 73 -20.87 -5.20 5.29
N PHE A 74 -20.46 -4.48 4.24
CA PHE A 74 -19.65 -3.26 4.39
C PHE A 74 -20.42 -2.13 5.09
N MET A 75 -21.75 -2.04 4.90
CA MET A 75 -22.58 -1.11 5.67
C MET A 75 -22.66 -1.47 7.16
N HIS A 76 -22.65 -2.76 7.47
CA HIS A 76 -22.57 -3.22 8.86
C HIS A 76 -21.20 -2.90 9.48
N PHE A 77 -20.11 -3.03 8.73
CA PHE A 77 -18.78 -2.59 9.17
C PHE A 77 -18.71 -1.07 9.35
N ASP A 78 -19.32 -0.29 8.45
CA ASP A 78 -19.46 1.17 8.60
C ASP A 78 -20.19 1.54 9.89
N THR A 79 -21.26 0.79 10.23
CA THR A 79 -21.97 0.97 11.50
C THR A 79 -21.04 0.68 12.68
N TYR A 80 -20.28 -0.41 12.65
CA TYR A 80 -19.30 -0.74 13.69
C TYR A 80 -18.28 0.38 13.89
N PHE A 81 -17.65 0.87 12.81
CA PHE A 81 -16.68 1.96 12.90
C PHE A 81 -17.29 3.26 13.42
N LYS A 82 -18.52 3.60 13.01
CA LYS A 82 -19.24 4.76 13.56
C LYS A 82 -19.50 4.63 15.06
N THR A 83 -19.90 3.45 15.53
CA THR A 83 -20.20 3.21 16.94
C THR A 83 -18.94 3.22 17.81
N TYR A 84 -17.84 2.62 17.36
CA TYR A 84 -16.67 2.40 18.23
C TYR A 84 -15.47 3.30 17.94
N LEU A 85 -15.38 3.95 16.77
CA LEU A 85 -14.21 4.75 16.37
C LEU A 85 -14.50 6.25 16.19
N SER A 86 -15.69 6.64 15.72
CA SER A 86 -15.92 8.04 15.32
C SER A 86 -15.87 9.08 16.45
N CYS A 87 -16.09 8.68 17.71
CA CYS A 87 -16.07 9.59 18.86
C CYS A 87 -14.74 9.56 19.63
N ARG A 88 -13.78 8.74 19.21
CA ARG A 88 -12.54 8.46 19.92
C ARG A 88 -11.54 9.61 19.77
N LYS A 89 -11.18 10.26 20.88
CA LYS A 89 -10.31 11.45 20.87
C LYS A 89 -8.85 11.13 20.55
N ASP A 90 -8.40 9.93 20.90
CA ASP A 90 -7.08 9.39 20.56
C ASP A 90 -6.89 9.25 19.04
N LEU A 91 -7.92 8.88 18.30
CA LEU A 91 -7.88 8.78 16.83
C LEU A 91 -8.13 10.11 16.12
N LEU A 92 -8.90 11.01 16.74
CA LEU A 92 -9.18 12.35 16.21
C LEU A 92 -8.03 13.34 16.45
N LEU A 93 -7.02 12.96 17.25
CA LEU A 93 -5.87 13.81 17.61
C LEU A 93 -6.29 15.17 18.20
N SER A 94 -7.37 15.15 18.98
CA SER A 94 -7.93 16.33 19.67
C SER A 94 -7.17 16.67 20.94
N ASP A 95 -7.30 17.90 21.45
CA ASP A 95 -6.50 18.42 22.57
C ASP A 95 -6.68 17.65 23.89
N ASN A 96 -7.83 16.99 24.07
CA ASN A 96 -8.20 16.31 25.31
C ASN A 96 -8.17 14.78 25.15
N ILE A 97 -6.99 14.21 24.91
CA ILE A 97 -6.77 12.75 24.96
C ILE A 97 -6.87 12.33 26.44
N VAL A 98 -8.05 11.88 26.86
CA VAL A 98 -8.32 11.33 28.21
C VAL A 98 -8.28 9.79 28.11
N GLU A 99 -8.22 9.07 29.23
CA GLU A 99 -8.41 7.62 29.28
C GLU A 99 -9.71 7.23 28.56
N GLU A 100 -9.55 6.75 27.33
CA GLU A 100 -10.62 6.23 26.48
C GLU A 100 -10.86 4.75 26.79
N ASP A 101 -12.04 4.25 26.41
CA ASP A 101 -12.32 2.82 26.46
C ASP A 101 -11.23 2.01 25.73
N PRO A 102 -10.99 0.74 26.12
CA PRO A 102 -10.01 -0.11 25.46
C PRO A 102 -10.26 -0.18 23.94
N PHE A 103 -9.21 0.08 23.16
CA PHE A 103 -9.30 0.03 21.70
C PHE A 103 -9.67 -1.39 21.25
N PRO A 104 -10.74 -1.60 20.45
CA PRO A 104 -11.24 -2.93 20.11
C PRO A 104 -10.41 -3.57 18.97
N LYS A 105 -9.11 -3.75 19.20
CA LYS A 105 -8.12 -4.23 18.24
C LYS A 105 -8.56 -5.51 17.53
N HIS A 106 -8.98 -6.53 18.29
CA HIS A 106 -9.31 -7.84 17.74
C HIS A 106 -10.46 -7.76 16.71
N SER A 107 -11.54 -7.06 17.03
CA SER A 107 -12.70 -6.91 16.14
C SER A 107 -12.35 -6.13 14.88
N ILE A 108 -11.58 -5.04 15.00
CA ILE A 108 -11.12 -4.24 13.86
C ILE A 108 -10.21 -5.07 12.94
N MET A 109 -9.27 -5.83 13.51
CA MET A 109 -8.38 -6.71 12.73
C MET A 109 -9.18 -7.76 11.93
N GLN A 110 -10.25 -8.34 12.52
CA GLN A 110 -11.11 -9.28 11.80
C GLN A 110 -11.91 -8.59 10.69
N ILE A 111 -12.46 -7.40 10.95
CA ILE A 111 -13.17 -6.61 9.94
C ILE A 111 -12.24 -6.29 8.76
N LEU A 112 -11.06 -5.73 9.03
CA LEU A 112 -10.08 -5.38 7.98
C LEU A 112 -9.63 -6.61 7.19
N ARG A 113 -9.34 -7.74 7.86
CA ARG A 113 -9.01 -9.00 7.18
C ARG A 113 -10.11 -9.45 6.21
N VAL A 114 -11.37 -9.44 6.65
CA VAL A 114 -12.50 -9.83 5.78
C VAL A 114 -12.69 -8.81 4.65
N MET A 115 -12.58 -7.51 4.93
CA MET A 115 -12.63 -6.46 3.90
C MET A 115 -11.56 -6.67 2.84
N GLN A 116 -10.30 -6.86 3.24
CA GLN A 116 -9.18 -7.12 2.34
C GLN A 116 -9.45 -8.33 1.45
N VAL A 117 -9.81 -9.48 2.03
CA VAL A 117 -10.06 -10.72 1.27
C VAL A 117 -11.19 -10.53 0.24
N ILE A 118 -12.27 -9.84 0.61
CA ILE A 118 -13.36 -9.55 -0.33
C ILE A 118 -12.89 -8.61 -1.44
N LEU A 119 -12.17 -7.53 -1.09
CA LEU A 119 -11.66 -6.56 -2.04
C LEU A 119 -10.65 -7.17 -3.01
N GLU A 120 -9.78 -8.08 -2.58
CA GLU A 120 -8.81 -8.74 -3.45
C GLU A 120 -9.48 -9.60 -4.52
N ASN A 121 -10.61 -10.25 -4.17
CA ASN A 121 -11.28 -11.24 -5.02
C ASN A 121 -12.50 -10.70 -5.78
N CYS A 122 -12.92 -9.45 -5.53
CA CYS A 122 -14.07 -8.82 -6.18
C CYS A 122 -13.70 -7.82 -7.29
N HIS A 123 -14.56 -7.73 -8.31
CA HIS A 123 -14.58 -6.64 -9.29
C HIS A 123 -15.60 -5.55 -8.91
N ASN A 124 -15.64 -4.43 -9.65
CA ASN A 124 -16.60 -3.32 -9.48
C ASN A 124 -16.62 -2.65 -8.08
N LYS A 125 -15.44 -2.43 -7.51
CA LYS A 125 -15.26 -1.79 -6.19
C LYS A 125 -15.53 -0.27 -6.18
N SER A 126 -15.98 0.32 -7.30
CA SER A 126 -16.25 1.77 -7.41
C SER A 126 -17.40 2.27 -6.53
N SER A 127 -18.19 1.36 -5.96
CA SER A 127 -19.24 1.64 -4.98
C SER A 127 -18.79 1.48 -3.52
N PHE A 128 -17.49 1.28 -3.29
CA PHE A 128 -16.94 1.24 -1.95
C PHE A 128 -17.19 2.57 -1.23
N GLY A 129 -17.78 2.49 -0.04
CA GLY A 129 -17.95 3.59 0.90
C GLY A 129 -17.15 3.34 2.18
N GLY A 130 -17.00 4.37 3.01
CA GLY A 130 -16.31 4.26 4.31
C GLY A 130 -14.81 4.56 4.27
N LEU A 131 -14.30 5.26 3.25
CA LEU A 131 -12.90 5.72 3.20
C LEU A 131 -12.54 6.62 4.39
N GLU A 132 -13.49 7.42 4.89
CA GLU A 132 -13.25 8.32 6.03
C GLU A 132 -12.81 7.58 7.31
N HIS A 133 -13.25 6.33 7.49
CA HIS A 133 -12.83 5.51 8.65
C HIS A 133 -11.35 5.17 8.60
N PHE A 134 -10.74 5.10 7.41
CA PHE A 134 -9.33 4.79 7.29
C PHE A 134 -8.45 5.90 7.84
N LYS A 135 -8.87 7.17 7.84
CA LYS A 135 -8.12 8.23 8.52
C LYS A 135 -7.97 7.96 10.01
N LEU A 136 -9.08 7.55 10.66
CA LEU A 136 -9.09 7.21 12.08
C LEU A 136 -8.19 6.00 12.35
N LEU A 137 -8.28 4.96 11.51
CA LEU A 137 -7.46 3.76 11.65
C LEU A 137 -5.96 4.05 11.43
N LEU A 138 -5.61 4.89 10.45
CA LEU A 138 -4.24 5.32 10.18
C LEU A 138 -3.67 6.21 11.28
N ALA A 139 -4.52 6.89 12.05
CA ALA A 139 -4.15 7.68 13.23
C ALA A 139 -3.89 6.83 14.49
N SER A 140 -4.19 5.53 14.46
CA SER A 140 -3.89 4.61 15.57
C SER A 140 -2.38 4.58 15.88
N THR A 141 -2.03 4.32 17.15
CA THR A 141 -0.65 4.05 17.58
C THR A 141 -0.24 2.59 17.35
N ASP A 142 -1.19 1.70 17.06
CA ASP A 142 -0.93 0.29 16.86
C ASP A 142 -0.46 0.02 15.42
N PRO A 143 0.81 -0.41 15.21
CA PRO A 143 1.33 -0.64 13.87
C PRO A 143 0.61 -1.77 13.12
N ASP A 144 0.03 -2.76 13.82
CA ASP A 144 -0.71 -3.85 13.17
C ASP A 144 -2.01 -3.32 12.53
N ILE A 145 -2.67 -2.35 13.18
CA ILE A 145 -3.88 -1.71 12.66
C ILE A 145 -3.56 -0.87 11.42
N LEU A 146 -2.44 -0.15 11.43
CA LEU A 146 -1.96 0.61 10.28
C LEU A 146 -1.69 -0.31 9.10
N ILE A 147 -0.93 -1.40 9.32
CA ILE A 147 -0.62 -2.39 8.27
C ILE A 147 -1.89 -2.99 7.69
N ALA A 148 -2.80 -3.49 8.53
CA ALA A 148 -4.06 -4.10 8.06
C ALA A 148 -4.93 -3.11 7.29
N SER A 149 -4.92 -1.83 7.70
CA SER A 149 -5.64 -0.75 7.04
C SER A 149 -5.04 -0.43 5.67
N LEU A 150 -3.71 -0.33 5.57
CA LEU A 150 -3.00 -0.09 4.33
C LEU A 150 -3.08 -1.29 3.37
N GLU A 151 -3.03 -2.52 3.85
CA GLU A 151 -3.24 -3.74 3.06
C GLU A 151 -4.68 -3.77 2.49
N THR A 152 -5.68 -3.39 3.29
CA THR A 152 -7.07 -3.27 2.85
C THR A 152 -7.24 -2.17 1.79
N LEU A 153 -6.62 -1.00 1.98
CA LEU A 153 -6.62 0.07 0.98
C LEU A 153 -5.88 -0.33 -0.29
N SER A 154 -4.75 -1.04 -0.17
CA SER A 154 -4.00 -1.55 -1.32
C SER A 154 -4.88 -2.52 -2.13
N ALA A 155 -5.59 -3.43 -1.46
CA ALA A 155 -6.57 -4.30 -2.10
C ALA A 155 -7.70 -3.51 -2.79
N LEU A 156 -8.12 -2.36 -2.25
CA LEU A 156 -9.13 -1.50 -2.86
C LEU A 156 -8.61 -0.84 -4.15
N VAL A 157 -7.48 -0.14 -4.08
CA VAL A 157 -6.95 0.67 -5.20
C VAL A 157 -6.17 -0.12 -6.25
N ARG A 158 -5.84 -1.39 -5.97
CA ARG A 158 -5.05 -2.24 -6.88
C ARG A 158 -5.52 -2.17 -8.33
N ILE A 159 -4.62 -1.72 -9.20
CA ILE A 159 -4.84 -1.62 -10.63
C ILE A 159 -4.61 -3.00 -11.25
N ASN A 160 -5.69 -3.67 -11.64
CA ASN A 160 -5.60 -4.95 -12.34
C ASN A 160 -5.13 -4.73 -13.80
N PRO A 161 -4.34 -5.65 -14.37
CA PRO A 161 -3.87 -5.54 -15.75
C PRO A 161 -4.99 -5.35 -16.78
N SER A 162 -6.16 -5.95 -16.54
CA SER A 162 -7.35 -5.80 -17.39
C SER A 162 -7.89 -4.37 -17.48
N LYS A 163 -7.50 -3.46 -16.58
CA LYS A 163 -7.98 -2.07 -16.51
C LYS A 163 -6.96 -1.05 -17.02
N MET A 164 -5.73 -1.45 -17.31
CA MET A 164 -4.64 -0.52 -17.63
C MET A 164 -4.88 0.27 -18.92
N HIS A 165 -5.46 -0.36 -19.94
CA HIS A 165 -5.69 0.25 -21.26
C HIS A 165 -7.17 0.53 -21.58
N LEU A 166 -8.09 0.17 -20.68
CA LEU A 166 -9.54 0.11 -20.99
C LEU A 166 -10.40 1.22 -20.37
N GLY A 167 -9.81 2.31 -19.85
CA GLY A 167 -10.59 3.43 -19.32
C GLY A 167 -11.54 3.05 -18.18
N GLY A 168 -11.26 1.96 -17.47
CA GLY A 168 -12.06 1.53 -16.33
C GLY A 168 -11.94 2.53 -15.19
N LYS A 169 -13.05 2.84 -14.51
CA LYS A 169 -13.04 3.76 -13.35
C LYS A 169 -12.07 3.25 -12.28
N LEU A 170 -10.92 3.92 -12.17
CA LEU A 170 -9.97 3.74 -11.08
C LEU A 170 -10.52 4.37 -9.81
N ILE A 171 -9.99 3.95 -8.66
CA ILE A 171 -10.51 4.33 -7.35
C ILE A 171 -9.51 5.29 -6.73
N GLY A 172 -10.04 6.40 -6.22
CA GLY A 172 -9.28 7.35 -5.41
C GLY A 172 -9.55 7.15 -3.92
N CYS A 173 -8.61 7.56 -3.09
CA CYS A 173 -8.74 7.56 -1.64
C CYS A 173 -9.14 8.94 -1.09
N GLY A 174 -9.31 9.94 -1.97
CA GLY A 174 -9.79 11.28 -1.64
C GLY A 174 -8.97 11.94 -0.54
N SER A 175 -9.67 12.39 0.49
CA SER A 175 -9.09 13.09 1.64
C SER A 175 -8.11 12.24 2.48
N THR A 176 -8.03 10.92 2.25
CA THR A 176 -7.05 10.03 2.89
C THR A 176 -5.66 10.15 2.26
N ASN A 177 -5.55 10.70 1.04
CA ASN A 177 -4.27 10.83 0.33
C ASN A 177 -3.23 11.63 1.12
N SER A 178 -3.63 12.67 1.87
CA SER A 178 -2.71 13.44 2.73
C SER A 178 -2.12 12.63 3.89
N TYR A 179 -2.89 11.67 4.42
CA TYR A 179 -2.43 10.75 5.46
C TYR A 179 -1.46 9.73 4.85
N LEU A 180 -1.78 9.21 3.66
CA LEU A 180 -0.91 8.30 2.91
C LEU A 180 0.42 8.98 2.53
N LEU A 181 0.38 10.24 2.12
CA LEU A 181 1.57 11.05 1.84
C LEU A 181 2.48 11.15 3.06
N SER A 182 1.91 11.53 4.22
CA SER A 182 2.67 11.68 5.46
C SER A 182 3.31 10.35 5.89
N LEU A 183 2.58 9.24 5.79
CA LEU A 183 3.07 7.89 6.09
C LEU A 183 4.14 7.41 5.10
N ALA A 184 3.96 7.68 3.82
CA ALA A 184 4.92 7.30 2.78
C ALA A 184 6.26 8.01 2.97
N GLN A 185 6.22 9.30 3.36
CA GLN A 185 7.40 10.11 3.67
C GLN A 185 8.12 9.69 4.96
N GLY A 186 7.54 8.80 5.78
CA GLY A 186 8.22 8.08 6.87
C GLY A 186 9.23 8.90 7.69
N TRP A 187 10.52 8.57 7.55
CA TRP A 187 11.65 9.20 8.25
C TRP A 187 12.10 10.55 7.66
N GLY A 188 11.45 11.03 6.60
CA GLY A 188 11.81 12.24 5.86
C GLY A 188 12.78 12.00 4.71
N SER A 189 13.17 13.11 4.07
CA SER A 189 14.08 13.09 2.93
C SER A 189 15.53 12.96 3.36
N LYS A 190 16.41 12.57 2.45
CA LYS A 190 17.86 12.47 2.71
C LYS A 190 18.48 13.77 3.26
N GLU A 191 17.89 14.92 2.99
CA GLU A 191 18.36 16.24 3.48
C GLU A 191 17.92 16.50 4.94
N GLU A 192 16.79 15.93 5.38
CA GLU A 192 16.17 16.20 6.69
C GLU A 192 16.06 14.96 7.61
N GLY A 193 16.35 13.78 7.07
CA GLY A 193 16.02 12.48 7.63
C GLY A 193 16.83 11.35 7.01
N LEU A 194 16.48 10.11 7.38
CA LEU A 194 17.20 8.92 6.92
C LEU A 194 16.42 8.26 5.77
N GLY A 195 17.08 8.07 4.62
CA GLY A 195 16.49 7.38 3.47
C GLY A 195 16.04 5.95 3.83
N LEU A 196 15.00 5.46 3.18
CA LEU A 196 14.35 4.17 3.46
C LEU A 196 15.33 2.99 3.44
N HIS A 197 16.23 2.92 2.44
CA HIS A 197 17.22 1.84 2.37
C HIS A 197 18.17 1.87 3.57
N SER A 198 18.69 3.05 3.91
CA SER A 198 19.57 3.24 5.06
C SER A 198 18.86 2.93 6.38
N CYS A 199 17.58 3.31 6.53
CA CYS A 199 16.76 2.94 7.69
C CYS A 199 16.70 1.42 7.86
N VAL A 200 16.31 0.70 6.80
CA VAL A 200 16.17 -0.76 6.86
C VAL A 200 17.51 -1.43 7.21
N VAL A 201 18.61 -1.00 6.59
CA VAL A 201 19.95 -1.57 6.86
C VAL A 201 20.43 -1.25 8.27
N ALA A 202 20.25 -0.01 8.75
CA ALA A 202 20.62 0.39 10.11
C ALA A 202 19.90 -0.46 11.17
N ASN A 203 18.64 -0.84 10.92
CA ASN A 203 17.87 -1.67 11.85
C ASN A 203 18.34 -3.12 11.91
N GLU A 204 18.67 -3.74 10.77
CA GLU A 204 19.07 -5.15 10.71
C GLU A 204 20.47 -5.38 11.27
N ARG A 205 21.38 -4.41 11.12
CA ARG A 205 22.74 -4.50 11.69
C ARG A 205 22.76 -4.43 13.22
N ASN A 206 21.92 -3.59 13.82
CA ASN A 206 21.77 -3.52 15.28
C ASN A 206 21.33 -4.86 15.90
N GLN A 207 20.60 -5.71 15.16
CA GLN A 207 20.26 -7.06 15.64
C GLN A 207 21.48 -7.99 15.71
N HIS A 208 22.40 -7.86 14.74
CA HIS A 208 23.58 -8.70 14.66
C HIS A 208 24.63 -8.27 15.71
N GLU A 209 24.79 -6.97 15.96
CA GLU A 209 25.69 -6.47 17.02
C GLU A 209 25.21 -6.85 18.42
N GLY A 210 23.90 -6.86 18.68
CA GLY A 210 23.33 -7.34 19.95
C GLY A 210 23.53 -8.84 20.23
N LEU A 211 23.98 -9.60 19.24
CA LEU A 211 24.31 -11.03 19.33
C LEU A 211 25.83 -11.31 19.32
N CYS A 212 26.65 -10.27 19.12
CA CYS A 212 28.11 -10.39 19.12
C CYS A 212 28.66 -10.27 20.55
N LEU A 213 29.28 -11.34 21.07
CA LEU A 213 29.97 -11.33 22.37
C LEU A 213 31.21 -10.43 22.41
N PHE A 214 31.70 -10.01 21.23
CA PHE A 214 32.84 -9.12 21.06
C PHE A 214 32.46 -8.03 20.05
N PRO A 215 32.15 -6.81 20.50
CA PRO A 215 32.05 -5.66 19.60
C PRO A 215 33.41 -5.49 18.92
N SER A 216 33.44 -5.49 17.59
CA SER A 216 34.65 -5.10 16.86
C SER A 216 34.85 -3.60 17.07
N ASP A 217 35.90 -3.21 17.81
CA ASP A 217 36.30 -1.82 18.10
C ASP A 217 36.68 -0.97 16.86
N ILE A 218 36.35 -1.44 15.66
CA ILE A 218 36.45 -0.70 14.40
C ILE A 218 35.03 -0.20 14.07
N GLY A 219 34.47 0.61 14.96
CA GLY A 219 33.15 1.19 14.79
C GLY A 219 33.18 2.25 13.68
N ASP A 220 32.55 1.93 12.56
CA ASP A 220 32.30 2.86 11.45
C ASP A 220 31.48 4.04 12.01
N ASN A 221 32.08 5.23 12.10
CA ASN A 221 31.42 6.47 12.55
C ASN A 221 30.11 6.78 11.78
N CYS A 222 29.92 6.14 10.61
CA CYS A 222 28.74 6.23 9.77
C CYS A 222 27.49 5.57 10.41
N ASP A 223 27.64 4.47 11.15
CA ASP A 223 26.48 3.67 11.58
C ASP A 223 25.76 4.31 12.79
N GLY A 224 26.53 4.86 13.73
CA GLY A 224 25.97 5.67 14.83
C GLY A 224 25.29 6.97 14.36
N THR A 225 25.76 7.55 13.25
CA THR A 225 25.13 8.76 12.69
C THR A 225 23.81 8.46 11.99
N GLN A 226 23.70 7.35 11.25
CA GLN A 226 22.43 6.93 10.65
C GLN A 226 21.37 6.62 11.70
N HIS A 227 21.72 5.84 12.73
CA HIS A 227 20.78 5.53 13.81
C HIS A 227 20.30 6.79 14.55
N ARG A 228 21.22 7.75 14.81
CA ARG A 228 20.87 9.04 15.41
C ARG A 228 19.96 9.87 14.49
N LEU A 229 20.23 9.90 13.18
CA LEU A 229 19.39 10.60 12.21
C LEU A 229 17.98 10.02 12.17
N GLY A 230 17.86 8.70 12.05
CA GLY A 230 16.55 8.03 11.98
C GLY A 230 15.73 8.15 13.27
N SER A 231 16.38 8.24 14.43
CA SER A 231 15.71 8.40 15.73
C SER A 231 15.51 9.86 16.17
N THR A 232 15.95 10.83 15.36
CA THR A 232 15.71 12.26 15.60
C THR A 232 14.40 12.68 14.94
N LEU A 233 13.50 13.28 15.72
CA LEU A 233 12.33 13.96 15.18
C LEU A 233 12.77 15.27 14.54
N HIS A 234 12.50 15.45 13.26
CA HIS A 234 12.56 16.72 12.56
C HIS A 234 11.20 16.99 11.90
N PHE A 235 10.58 18.12 12.22
CA PHE A 235 9.28 18.48 11.68
C PHE A 235 9.16 19.99 11.47
N GLU A 236 8.88 20.41 10.24
CA GLU A 236 8.70 21.81 9.88
C GLU A 236 7.25 22.08 9.46
N TYR A 237 6.70 23.21 9.90
CA TYR A 237 5.38 23.67 9.47
C TYR A 237 5.31 25.20 9.42
N ASN A 238 4.41 25.69 8.56
CA ASN A 238 4.13 27.11 8.40
C ASN A 238 2.94 27.49 9.27
N MET A 239 3.13 28.46 10.18
CA MET A 239 2.01 29.05 10.89
C MET A 239 1.41 30.17 10.03
N VAL A 240 0.10 30.11 9.75
CA VAL A 240 -0.60 31.25 9.17
C VAL A 240 -0.74 32.29 10.28
N SER A 241 0.00 33.40 10.19
CA SER A 241 -0.15 34.52 11.11
C SER A 241 -1.52 35.17 10.91
N SER A 242 -2.48 34.85 11.78
CA SER A 242 -3.71 35.61 11.91
C SER A 242 -3.41 36.91 12.66
N ILE A 243 -3.03 37.96 11.93
CA ILE A 243 -3.33 39.39 12.19
C ILE A 243 -2.73 40.18 11.03
N GLY A 244 -3.58 40.92 10.32
CA GLY A 244 -3.15 41.85 9.29
C GLY A 244 -2.29 42.96 9.88
N THR A 245 -1.10 43.14 9.33
CA THR A 245 -0.48 44.45 9.18
C THR A 245 0.33 44.38 7.90
N GLU A 246 0.03 45.27 6.96
CA GLU A 246 0.71 45.33 5.67
C GLU A 246 2.20 45.61 5.87
N GLY A 247 3.05 44.82 5.21
CA GLY A 247 4.48 45.07 5.09
C GLY A 247 5.36 44.00 5.74
N SER A 248 6.04 43.22 4.89
CA SER A 248 7.09 42.24 5.21
C SER A 248 6.62 40.93 5.86
N LYS A 249 6.47 39.87 5.04
CA LYS A 249 6.35 38.49 5.53
C LYS A 249 7.76 37.90 5.72
N PRO A 250 8.26 37.68 6.94
CA PRO A 250 9.09 36.51 7.16
C PRO A 250 8.16 35.29 7.12
N SER A 251 8.48 34.29 6.30
CA SER A 251 7.91 32.95 6.45
C SER A 251 8.26 32.44 7.85
N ASN A 252 7.32 32.48 8.79
CA ASN A 252 7.52 31.95 10.14
C ASN A 252 7.43 30.40 10.11
N ILE A 253 8.40 29.78 9.45
CA ILE A 253 8.63 28.33 9.48
C ILE A 253 9.03 27.98 10.92
N HIS A 254 8.22 27.15 11.57
CA HIS A 254 8.55 26.60 12.88
C HIS A 254 9.11 25.19 12.69
N ALA A 255 10.27 24.92 13.28
CA ALA A 255 10.93 23.62 13.23
C ALA A 255 10.97 23.00 14.63
N ILE A 256 10.45 21.78 14.76
CA ILE A 256 10.54 20.95 15.96
C ILE A 256 11.66 19.94 15.73
N LYS A 257 12.68 20.00 16.58
CA LYS A 257 13.79 19.05 16.56
C LYS A 257 13.98 18.38 17.92
N ILE A 258 13.76 17.07 17.99
CA ILE A 258 13.96 16.28 19.22
C ILE A 258 14.89 15.11 18.91
N PRO A 259 16.16 15.17 19.35
CA PRO A 259 17.09 14.06 19.15
C PRO A 259 16.75 12.86 20.05
N ASP A 260 17.21 11.68 19.63
CA ASP A 260 17.15 10.43 20.39
C ASP A 260 15.75 10.09 20.93
N LEU A 261 14.71 10.31 20.12
CA LEU A 261 13.32 10.12 20.52
C LEU A 261 13.05 8.67 20.98
N HIS A 262 13.76 7.70 20.39
CA HIS A 262 13.70 6.28 20.74
C HIS A 262 13.99 5.96 22.22
N LEU A 263 14.63 6.88 22.97
CA LEU A 263 14.91 6.72 24.41
C LEU A 263 13.77 7.21 25.32
N ARG A 264 12.78 7.92 24.77
CA ARG A 264 11.64 8.45 25.53
C ARG A 264 10.74 7.31 26.00
N LYS A 265 10.29 7.39 27.26
CA LYS A 265 9.46 6.36 27.91
C LYS A 265 7.97 6.57 27.65
N GLU A 266 7.60 7.80 27.33
CA GLU A 266 6.25 8.20 26.98
C GLU A 266 5.77 7.47 25.73
N ASP A 267 4.45 7.32 25.62
CA ASP A 267 3.78 6.79 24.44
C ASP A 267 3.73 7.84 23.32
N ASP A 268 3.49 7.39 22.08
CA ASP A 268 3.50 8.27 20.89
C ASP A 268 2.49 9.44 21.01
N LEU A 269 1.32 9.20 21.62
CA LEU A 269 0.31 10.24 21.84
C LEU A 269 0.70 11.19 22.97
N GLY A 270 1.34 10.70 24.03
CA GLY A 270 1.92 11.54 25.08
C GLY A 270 2.99 12.49 24.53
N ILE A 271 3.89 11.98 23.68
CA ILE A 271 4.90 12.80 22.99
C ILE A 271 4.23 13.83 22.08
N LEU A 272 3.22 13.42 21.30
CA LEU A 272 2.48 14.33 20.43
C LEU A 272 1.84 15.46 21.24
N LYS A 273 1.18 15.14 22.36
CA LYS A 273 0.52 16.13 23.22
C LYS A 273 1.53 17.15 23.75
N GLN A 274 2.69 16.69 24.25
CA GLN A 274 3.76 17.59 24.68
C GLN A 274 4.20 18.54 23.56
N CYS A 275 4.34 18.04 22.34
CA CYS A 275 4.73 18.86 21.18
C CYS A 275 3.63 19.87 20.81
N VAL A 276 2.35 19.45 20.83
CA VAL A 276 1.21 20.33 20.54
C VAL A 276 1.13 21.46 21.56
N ASP A 277 1.26 21.15 22.85
CA ASP A 277 1.20 22.13 23.94
C ASP A 277 2.40 23.08 23.93
N GLN A 278 3.60 22.59 23.62
CA GLN A 278 4.83 23.39 23.62
C GLN A 278 4.96 24.30 22.39
N PHE A 279 4.57 23.81 21.21
CA PHE A 279 4.80 24.50 19.93
C PHE A 279 3.51 25.05 19.29
N ASN A 280 2.34 24.88 19.92
CA ASN A 280 1.04 25.30 19.40
C ASN A 280 0.75 24.75 17.99
N VAL A 281 0.91 23.43 17.82
CA VAL A 281 0.78 22.78 16.50
C VAL A 281 -0.70 22.72 16.06
N PRO A 282 -1.05 23.31 14.88
CA PRO A 282 -2.41 23.29 14.35
C PRO A 282 -2.93 21.87 14.05
N PRO A 283 -4.25 21.63 14.12
CA PRO A 283 -4.85 20.31 13.94
C PRO A 283 -4.51 19.65 12.60
N GLU A 284 -4.40 20.43 11.52
CA GLU A 284 -4.03 19.96 10.18
C GLU A 284 -2.64 19.31 10.11
N HIS A 285 -1.73 19.68 11.01
CA HIS A 285 -0.36 19.17 11.03
C HIS A 285 -0.14 18.04 12.04
N ARG A 286 -1.08 17.79 12.95
CA ARG A 286 -0.94 16.81 14.04
C ARG A 286 -0.72 15.39 13.55
N PHE A 287 -1.41 14.97 12.49
CA PHE A 287 -1.22 13.63 11.94
C PHE A 287 0.17 13.45 11.32
N SER A 288 0.66 14.46 10.60
CA SER A 288 1.99 14.42 9.99
C SER A 288 3.08 14.40 11.07
N LEU A 289 2.91 15.22 12.13
CA LEU A 289 3.78 15.20 13.30
C LEU A 289 3.75 13.85 14.03
N LEU A 290 2.56 13.29 14.29
CA LEU A 290 2.42 11.96 14.88
C LEU A 290 3.13 10.90 14.04
N THR A 291 3.06 11.01 12.72
CA THR A 291 3.78 10.11 11.82
C THR A 291 5.28 10.22 12.03
N ARG A 292 5.86 11.43 12.03
CA ARG A 292 7.30 11.59 12.29
C ARG A 292 7.71 11.08 13.68
N ILE A 293 6.88 11.31 14.70
CA ILE A 293 7.09 10.77 16.08
C ILE A 293 7.14 9.25 16.05
N ARG A 294 6.13 8.60 15.48
CA ARG A 294 6.02 7.13 15.41
C ARG A 294 7.24 6.50 14.73
N PHE A 295 7.70 7.09 13.62
CA PHE A 295 8.85 6.60 12.87
C PHE A 295 10.17 6.78 13.64
N ALA A 296 10.39 7.94 14.28
CA ALA A 296 11.58 8.17 15.10
C ALA A 296 11.59 7.32 16.38
N HIS A 297 10.43 7.13 17.02
CA HIS A 297 10.28 6.30 18.22
C HIS A 297 10.45 4.81 17.94
N ALA A 298 10.12 4.35 16.72
CA ALA A 298 10.25 2.96 16.29
C ALA A 298 11.67 2.38 16.41
N PHE A 299 12.71 3.23 16.38
CA PHE A 299 14.11 2.83 16.58
C PHE A 299 14.38 2.20 17.95
N ARG A 300 13.46 2.28 18.92
CA ARG A 300 13.54 1.56 20.20
C ARG A 300 13.55 0.04 20.05
N SER A 301 13.09 -0.48 18.91
CA SER A 301 13.04 -1.92 18.64
C SER A 301 13.17 -2.21 17.15
N PRO A 302 14.14 -3.04 16.73
CA PRO A 302 14.26 -3.46 15.32
C PRO A 302 12.98 -4.11 14.77
N ARG A 303 12.23 -4.82 15.62
CA ARG A 303 10.93 -5.40 15.24
C ARG A 303 9.91 -4.32 14.89
N ILE A 304 9.80 -3.27 15.71
CA ILE A 304 8.86 -2.17 15.48
C ILE A 304 9.31 -1.36 14.27
N CYS A 305 10.61 -1.10 14.14
CA CYS A 305 11.16 -0.39 12.99
C CYS A 305 10.86 -1.10 11.66
N ARG A 306 10.97 -2.44 11.61
CA ARG A 306 10.52 -3.24 10.45
C ARG A 306 9.04 -3.04 10.13
N LEU A 307 8.17 -2.94 11.13
CA LEU A 307 6.73 -2.67 10.91
C LEU A 307 6.54 -1.28 10.29
N TYR A 308 7.27 -0.27 10.75
CA TYR A 308 7.21 1.08 10.17
C TYR A 308 7.81 1.18 8.76
N SER A 309 8.85 0.39 8.44
CA SER A 309 9.33 0.26 7.06
C SER A 309 8.24 -0.35 6.16
N ARG A 310 7.51 -1.36 6.65
CA ARG A 310 6.35 -1.92 5.93
C ARG A 310 5.24 -0.88 5.75
N ILE A 311 4.93 -0.12 6.78
CA ILE A 311 3.91 0.95 6.74
C ILE A 311 4.27 2.00 5.69
N SER A 312 5.51 2.50 5.67
CA SER A 312 5.95 3.50 4.68
C SER A 312 5.81 2.98 3.24
N ILE A 313 6.29 1.76 2.96
CA ILE A 313 6.22 1.20 1.61
C ILE A 313 4.76 0.89 1.21
N LEU A 314 3.95 0.35 2.12
CA LEU A 314 2.52 0.11 1.86
C LEU A 314 1.75 1.41 1.62
N ALA A 315 2.01 2.46 2.41
CA ALA A 315 1.41 3.77 2.22
C ALA A 315 1.76 4.34 0.84
N PHE A 316 3.01 4.18 0.41
CA PHE A 316 3.43 4.55 -0.95
C PHE A 316 2.71 3.73 -2.03
N VAL A 317 2.58 2.40 -1.87
CA VAL A 317 1.82 1.53 -2.80
C VAL A 317 0.38 2.03 -2.97
N VAL A 318 -0.30 2.37 -1.87
CA VAL A 318 -1.67 2.88 -1.91
C VAL A 318 -1.71 4.26 -2.56
N LEU A 319 -0.83 5.17 -2.13
CA LEU A 319 -0.76 6.54 -2.64
C LEU A 319 -0.52 6.55 -4.15
N VAL A 320 0.46 5.80 -4.64
CA VAL A 320 0.79 5.77 -6.06
C VAL A 320 -0.33 5.19 -6.88
N GLN A 321 -1.14 4.25 -6.35
CA GLN A 321 -2.27 3.62 -7.07
C GLN A 321 -3.59 4.38 -6.94
N SER A 322 -3.70 5.31 -6.00
CA SER A 322 -4.87 6.16 -5.81
C SER A 322 -5.07 7.09 -7.03
N ASN A 323 -6.26 7.05 -7.62
CA ASN A 323 -6.53 7.77 -8.87
C ASN A 323 -6.58 9.30 -8.70
N ASP A 324 -6.83 9.81 -7.50
CA ASP A 324 -7.01 11.24 -7.23
C ASP A 324 -5.83 11.85 -6.46
N ALA A 325 -4.71 11.13 -6.31
CA ALA A 325 -3.54 11.55 -5.53
C ALA A 325 -2.45 12.29 -6.34
N HIS A 326 -2.83 13.02 -7.39
CA HIS A 326 -1.84 13.61 -8.32
C HIS A 326 -0.95 14.65 -7.61
N ASP A 327 -1.55 15.56 -6.86
CA ASP A 327 -0.84 16.64 -6.16
C ASP A 327 0.06 16.07 -5.05
N GLU A 328 -0.44 15.09 -4.30
CA GLU A 328 0.33 14.40 -3.27
C GLU A 328 1.51 13.64 -3.87
N LEU A 329 1.36 13.00 -5.03
CA LEU A 329 2.47 12.32 -5.70
C LEU A 329 3.53 13.31 -6.20
N VAL A 330 3.12 14.45 -6.75
CA VAL A 330 4.07 15.51 -7.14
C VAL A 330 4.83 16.01 -5.92
N SER A 331 4.14 16.28 -4.81
CA SER A 331 4.78 16.67 -3.54
C SER A 331 5.71 15.58 -2.99
N PHE A 332 5.30 14.31 -3.08
CA PHE A 332 6.11 13.17 -2.65
C PHE A 332 7.45 13.13 -3.38
N PHE A 333 7.44 13.14 -4.72
CA PHE A 333 8.68 13.05 -5.50
C PHE A 333 9.51 14.34 -5.49
N ALA A 334 8.90 15.50 -5.20
CA ALA A 334 9.65 16.72 -4.95
C ALA A 334 10.50 16.61 -3.66
N ASN A 335 9.96 15.96 -2.63
CA ASN A 335 10.67 15.74 -1.37
C ASN A 335 11.60 14.50 -1.42
N GLU A 336 11.21 13.44 -2.14
CA GLU A 336 11.89 12.15 -2.19
C GLU A 336 12.27 11.72 -3.63
N PRO A 337 13.15 12.46 -4.34
CA PRO A 337 13.48 12.16 -5.73
C PRO A 337 14.22 10.82 -5.90
N GLU A 338 14.94 10.35 -4.86
CA GLU A 338 15.69 9.09 -4.90
C GLU A 338 14.85 7.86 -4.50
N TYR A 339 13.57 8.01 -4.12
CA TYR A 339 12.77 6.92 -3.53
C TYR A 339 12.70 5.65 -4.40
N THR A 340 12.50 5.81 -5.71
CA THR A 340 12.52 4.66 -6.65
C THR A 340 13.86 3.93 -6.62
N ASN A 341 14.97 4.67 -6.57
CA ASN A 341 16.31 4.08 -6.53
C ASN A 341 16.54 3.35 -5.20
N GLU A 342 16.01 3.87 -4.10
CA GLU A 342 16.05 3.20 -2.80
C GLU A 342 15.25 1.88 -2.79
N LEU A 343 14.06 1.86 -3.39
CA LEU A 343 13.29 0.63 -3.58
C LEU A 343 14.08 -0.40 -4.42
N ILE A 344 14.73 0.03 -5.50
CA ILE A 344 15.58 -0.85 -6.31
C ILE A 344 16.76 -1.36 -5.48
N ARG A 345 17.40 -0.52 -4.65
CA ARG A 345 18.48 -0.95 -3.75
C ARG A 345 18.00 -1.99 -2.75
N LEU A 346 16.82 -1.81 -2.14
CA LEU A 346 16.22 -2.80 -1.23
C LEU A 346 16.02 -4.16 -1.91
N VAL A 347 15.42 -4.19 -3.11
CA VAL A 347 15.17 -5.44 -3.85
C VAL A 347 16.46 -6.22 -4.12
N ARG A 348 17.58 -5.51 -4.33
CA ARG A 348 18.91 -6.09 -4.61
C ARG A 348 19.65 -6.62 -3.39
N SER A 349 19.40 -6.08 -2.21
CA SER A 349 20.18 -6.40 -1.01
C SER A 349 19.74 -7.76 -0.44
N GLU A 350 20.39 -8.84 -0.87
CA GLU A 350 20.07 -10.22 -0.45
C GLU A 350 20.33 -10.46 1.04
N ASP A 351 21.50 -10.05 1.54
CA ASP A 351 21.95 -10.41 2.90
C ASP A 351 21.52 -9.41 3.98
N CYS A 352 21.25 -8.17 3.59
CA CYS A 352 21.05 -7.06 4.54
C CYS A 352 19.57 -6.74 4.81
N VAL A 353 18.63 -7.31 4.02
CA VAL A 353 17.23 -6.90 4.00
C VAL A 353 16.32 -8.14 4.05
N PRO A 354 15.33 -8.19 4.96
CA PRO A 354 14.39 -9.31 5.04
C PRO A 354 13.62 -9.52 3.73
N GLY A 355 13.44 -10.77 3.31
CA GLY A 355 12.75 -11.11 2.05
C GLY A 355 11.32 -10.55 1.96
N THR A 356 10.62 -10.40 3.08
CA THR A 356 9.30 -9.75 3.12
C THR A 356 9.35 -8.26 2.75
N ILE A 357 10.40 -7.54 3.16
CA ILE A 357 10.60 -6.12 2.78
C ILE A 357 10.99 -6.03 1.30
N ARG A 358 11.83 -6.95 0.81
CA ARG A 358 12.21 -7.04 -0.61
C ARG A 358 10.99 -7.28 -1.49
N ALA A 359 10.10 -8.19 -1.10
CA ALA A 359 8.83 -8.45 -1.78
C ALA A 359 7.94 -7.21 -1.80
N LEU A 360 7.80 -6.52 -0.66
CA LEU A 360 7.00 -5.31 -0.57
C LEU A 360 7.57 -4.16 -1.42
N ALA A 361 8.89 -3.98 -1.43
CA ALA A 361 9.56 -3.02 -2.31
C ALA A 361 9.33 -3.35 -3.79
N MET A 362 9.33 -4.64 -4.15
CA MET A 362 9.01 -5.08 -5.51
C MET A 362 7.55 -4.80 -5.88
N LEU A 363 6.61 -5.00 -4.95
CA LEU A 363 5.20 -4.62 -5.12
C LEU A 363 5.05 -3.10 -5.31
N ALA A 364 5.83 -2.28 -4.61
CA ALA A 364 5.85 -0.83 -4.80
C ALA A 364 6.33 -0.42 -6.21
N LEU A 365 7.40 -1.06 -6.72
CA LEU A 365 7.84 -0.85 -8.10
C LEU A 365 6.78 -1.29 -9.12
N GLY A 366 6.10 -2.42 -8.87
CA GLY A 366 4.97 -2.87 -9.68
C GLY A 366 3.80 -1.89 -9.65
N ALA A 367 3.51 -1.33 -8.47
CA ALA A 367 2.47 -0.32 -8.30
C ALA A 367 2.77 0.96 -9.09
N GLN A 368 4.01 1.44 -9.08
CA GLN A 368 4.46 2.56 -9.92
C GLN A 368 4.32 2.26 -11.42
N LEU A 369 4.67 1.06 -11.85
CA LEU A 369 4.56 0.69 -13.27
C LEU A 369 3.10 0.59 -13.72
N ALA A 370 2.24 0.00 -12.89
CA ALA A 370 0.80 -0.06 -13.12
C ALA A 370 0.23 1.35 -13.18
N ALA A 371 0.77 2.23 -12.33
CA ALA A 371 0.35 3.60 -12.23
C ALA A 371 0.66 4.40 -13.50
N TYR A 372 1.90 4.31 -13.95
CA TYR A 372 2.40 4.93 -15.17
C TYR A 372 1.59 4.53 -16.40
N ALA A 373 1.29 3.24 -16.54
CA ALA A 373 0.63 2.73 -17.73
C ALA A 373 -0.90 2.96 -17.76
N SER A 374 -1.51 3.48 -16.69
CA SER A 374 -2.97 3.63 -16.65
C SER A 374 -3.51 4.95 -17.19
N SER A 375 -2.71 6.02 -17.23
CA SER A 375 -3.13 7.34 -17.72
C SER A 375 -1.94 8.23 -18.10
N HIS A 376 -2.16 9.15 -19.04
CA HIS A 376 -1.12 10.11 -19.46
C HIS A 376 -0.66 11.06 -18.35
N GLU A 377 -1.58 11.46 -17.46
CA GLU A 377 -1.26 12.34 -16.34
C GLU A 377 -0.25 11.68 -15.39
N ARG A 378 -0.50 10.42 -15.04
CA ARG A 378 0.38 9.65 -14.16
C ARG A 378 1.67 9.26 -14.84
N ALA A 379 1.61 9.00 -16.15
CA ALA A 379 2.80 8.81 -16.96
C ALA A 379 3.73 10.03 -16.88
N ARG A 380 3.19 11.25 -16.87
CA ARG A 380 3.98 12.48 -16.76
C ARG A 380 4.64 12.60 -15.38
N ILE A 381 3.87 12.42 -14.30
CA ILE A 381 4.39 12.49 -12.92
C ILE A 381 5.49 11.44 -12.70
N LEU A 382 5.30 10.22 -13.22
CA LEU A 382 6.22 9.10 -13.00
C LEU A 382 7.30 8.96 -14.08
N SER A 383 7.34 9.85 -15.08
CA SER A 383 8.26 9.76 -16.23
C SER A 383 9.74 9.82 -15.84
N GLY A 384 10.05 10.55 -14.76
CA GLY A 384 11.41 10.63 -14.19
C GLY A 384 11.85 9.38 -13.42
N SER A 385 10.97 8.39 -13.23
CA SER A 385 11.29 7.20 -12.45
C SER A 385 12.25 6.27 -13.19
N SER A 386 13.37 5.94 -12.54
CA SER A 386 14.44 5.11 -13.12
C SER A 386 14.00 3.68 -13.48
N ILE A 387 12.92 3.18 -12.87
CA ILE A 387 12.33 1.87 -13.19
C ILE A 387 11.57 1.88 -14.53
N ILE A 388 11.13 3.06 -14.98
CA ILE A 388 10.33 3.25 -16.20
C ILE A 388 11.24 3.67 -17.38
N SER A 389 12.25 4.51 -17.10
CA SER A 389 13.07 5.16 -18.12
C SER A 389 14.30 4.34 -18.59
N ALA A 390 14.80 3.36 -17.81
CA ALA A 390 16.09 2.73 -18.08
C ALA A 390 16.04 1.20 -18.26
N GLY A 391 16.52 0.71 -19.41
CA GLY A 391 16.67 -0.74 -19.68
C GLY A 391 17.65 -1.47 -18.76
N GLY A 392 18.58 -0.76 -18.11
CA GLY A 392 19.59 -1.34 -17.21
C GLY A 392 18.98 -1.92 -15.92
N ASN A 393 18.04 -1.22 -15.28
CA ASN A 393 17.37 -1.68 -14.07
C ASN A 393 16.55 -2.95 -14.32
N ARG A 394 15.95 -3.05 -15.52
CA ARG A 394 15.19 -4.24 -15.94
C ARG A 394 16.09 -5.49 -16.02
N MET A 395 17.24 -5.38 -16.68
CA MET A 395 18.18 -6.51 -16.79
C MET A 395 18.68 -6.95 -15.41
N MET A 396 18.94 -5.98 -14.55
CA MET A 396 19.39 -6.25 -13.20
C MET A 396 18.31 -6.96 -12.35
N LEU A 397 17.04 -6.55 -12.44
CA LEU A 397 15.93 -7.23 -11.76
C LEU A 397 15.69 -8.64 -12.31
N LEU A 398 15.97 -8.89 -13.60
CA LEU A 398 15.90 -10.24 -14.17
C LEU A 398 16.95 -11.16 -13.54
N ASN A 399 18.17 -10.65 -13.31
CA ASN A 399 19.20 -11.40 -12.61
C ASN A 399 18.79 -11.72 -11.16
N VAL A 400 18.15 -10.76 -10.47
CA VAL A 400 17.59 -10.99 -9.12
C VAL A 400 16.52 -12.08 -9.16
N LEU A 401 15.62 -12.06 -10.15
CA LEU A 401 14.61 -13.11 -10.34
C LEU A 401 15.24 -14.48 -10.59
N GLN A 402 16.25 -14.57 -11.46
CA GLN A 402 16.93 -15.84 -11.71
C GLN A 402 17.54 -16.43 -10.44
N LYS A 403 18.22 -15.59 -9.64
CA LYS A 403 18.77 -16.02 -8.35
C LYS A 403 17.69 -16.46 -7.37
N ALA A 404 16.61 -15.68 -7.25
CA ALA A 404 15.50 -15.98 -6.34
C ALA A 404 14.77 -17.29 -6.71
N ILE A 405 14.69 -17.62 -8.00
CA ILE A 405 14.14 -18.90 -8.46
C ILE A 405 15.08 -20.06 -8.13
N VAL A 406 16.39 -19.87 -8.26
CA VAL A 406 17.37 -20.90 -7.85
C VAL A 406 17.27 -21.16 -6.34
N SER A 407 17.10 -20.11 -5.52
CA SER A 407 16.94 -20.25 -4.08
C SER A 407 15.58 -20.82 -3.64
N LEU A 408 14.59 -20.89 -4.54
CA LEU A 408 13.29 -21.49 -4.26
C LEU A 408 13.38 -22.98 -3.90
N SER A 409 14.46 -23.65 -4.35
CA SER A 409 14.75 -25.04 -3.99
C SER A 409 15.18 -25.21 -2.52
N ASN A 410 15.47 -24.13 -1.79
CA ASN A 410 15.82 -24.17 -0.38
C ASN A 410 14.56 -24.01 0.48
N PRO A 411 14.12 -25.05 1.23
CA PRO A 411 12.90 -24.99 2.03
C PRO A 411 13.01 -24.11 3.30
N SER A 412 14.20 -23.56 3.57
CA SER A 412 14.51 -22.86 4.83
C SER A 412 13.98 -21.43 4.92
N ASP A 413 13.59 -20.80 3.80
CA ASP A 413 13.12 -19.41 3.78
C ASP A 413 11.68 -19.27 3.24
N PRO A 414 10.67 -19.09 4.11
CA PRO A 414 9.28 -18.93 3.69
C PRO A 414 8.99 -17.60 2.97
N SER A 415 9.93 -16.65 2.98
CA SER A 415 9.76 -15.34 2.32
C SER A 415 10.14 -15.36 0.83
N THR A 416 10.96 -16.34 0.41
CA THR A 416 11.41 -16.51 -0.98
C THR A 416 10.25 -16.66 -1.98
N PRO A 417 9.22 -17.51 -1.76
CA PRO A 417 8.09 -17.63 -2.68
C PRO A 417 7.33 -16.31 -2.88
N VAL A 418 7.12 -15.54 -1.79
CA VAL A 418 6.41 -14.25 -1.83
C VAL A 418 7.22 -13.23 -2.64
N PHE A 419 8.55 -13.24 -2.51
CA PHE A 419 9.42 -12.37 -3.29
C PHE A 419 9.44 -12.73 -4.78
N VAL A 420 9.49 -14.02 -5.11
CA VAL A 420 9.40 -14.51 -6.49
C VAL A 420 8.06 -14.12 -7.13
N ASP A 421 6.93 -14.27 -6.42
CA ASP A 421 5.61 -13.84 -6.90
C ASP A 421 5.60 -12.34 -7.26
N ALA A 422 6.11 -11.49 -6.36
CA ALA A 422 6.17 -10.05 -6.59
C ALA A 422 7.01 -9.67 -7.83
N LEU A 423 8.15 -10.34 -8.04
CA LEU A 423 8.99 -10.15 -9.22
C LEU A 423 8.27 -10.61 -10.51
N LEU A 424 7.63 -11.77 -10.49
CA LEU A 424 6.87 -12.29 -11.63
C LEU A 424 5.72 -11.34 -12.01
N GLN A 425 4.96 -10.87 -11.01
CA GLN A 425 3.87 -9.92 -11.22
C GLN A 425 4.37 -8.61 -11.85
N PHE A 426 5.50 -8.07 -11.38
CA PHE A 426 6.12 -6.89 -11.98
C PHE A 426 6.47 -7.11 -13.45
N PHE A 427 7.12 -8.22 -13.78
CA PHE A 427 7.56 -8.45 -15.15
C PHE A 427 6.39 -8.74 -16.10
N LEU A 428 5.36 -9.45 -15.64
CA LEU A 428 4.13 -9.62 -16.42
C LEU A 428 3.45 -8.29 -16.69
N LEU A 429 3.33 -7.46 -15.66
CA LEU A 429 2.80 -6.11 -15.79
C LEU A 429 3.62 -5.27 -16.79
N HIS A 430 4.95 -5.36 -16.74
CA HIS A 430 5.83 -4.68 -17.69
C HIS A 430 5.58 -5.11 -19.13
N VAL A 431 5.45 -6.42 -19.37
CA VAL A 431 5.13 -6.95 -20.70
C VAL A 431 3.77 -6.44 -21.18
N LEU A 432 2.75 -6.46 -20.33
CA LEU A 432 1.39 -6.00 -20.66
C LEU A 432 1.29 -4.48 -20.85
N SER A 433 2.18 -3.72 -20.23
CA SER A 433 2.25 -2.25 -20.35
C SER A 433 2.98 -1.81 -21.61
N SER A 434 3.85 -2.65 -22.17
CA SER A 434 4.64 -2.35 -23.37
C SER A 434 3.81 -2.62 -24.63
N SER A 435 3.79 -1.68 -25.57
CA SER A 435 3.00 -1.77 -26.82
C SER A 435 3.45 -2.87 -27.80
N SER A 436 4.53 -3.62 -27.51
CA SER A 436 5.06 -4.70 -28.35
C SER A 436 4.55 -6.08 -27.92
N SER A 437 3.35 -6.44 -28.37
CA SER A 437 2.75 -7.76 -28.11
C SER A 437 3.60 -8.92 -28.67
N GLY A 438 3.83 -9.95 -27.84
CA GLY A 438 4.43 -11.25 -28.20
C GLY A 438 5.96 -11.29 -28.36
N SER A 439 6.56 -10.34 -29.09
CA SER A 439 8.02 -10.22 -29.19
C SER A 439 8.67 -9.69 -27.91
N ALA A 440 7.90 -8.94 -27.09
CA ALA A 440 8.38 -8.43 -25.80
C ALA A 440 8.78 -9.52 -24.82
N ILE A 441 8.12 -10.68 -24.76
CA ILE A 441 8.48 -11.75 -23.82
C ILE A 441 9.80 -12.39 -24.24
N ARG A 442 9.99 -12.73 -25.52
CA ARG A 442 11.28 -13.25 -26.01
C ARG A 442 12.40 -12.20 -25.89
N GLY A 443 12.11 -10.95 -26.24
CA GLY A 443 13.05 -9.83 -26.10
C GLY A 443 13.24 -9.34 -24.65
N SER A 444 12.44 -9.82 -23.70
CA SER A 444 12.56 -9.45 -22.29
C SER A 444 13.61 -10.24 -21.53
N GLY A 445 14.05 -11.39 -22.04
CA GLY A 445 14.89 -12.29 -21.26
C GLY A 445 14.14 -13.00 -20.12
N MET A 446 12.79 -13.00 -20.10
CA MET A 446 12.00 -13.73 -19.11
C MET A 446 11.90 -15.23 -19.35
N VAL A 447 12.18 -15.71 -20.57
CA VAL A 447 12.05 -17.14 -20.91
C VAL A 447 12.98 -18.02 -20.06
N PRO A 448 14.29 -17.70 -19.89
CA PRO A 448 15.18 -18.52 -19.07
C PRO A 448 14.76 -18.63 -17.59
N PRO A 449 14.40 -17.55 -16.87
CA PRO A 449 13.89 -17.66 -15.49
C PRO A 449 12.59 -18.48 -15.37
N LEU A 450 11.68 -18.42 -16.35
CA LEU A 450 10.40 -19.12 -16.29
C LEU A 450 10.51 -20.64 -16.49
N LEU A 451 11.57 -21.11 -17.19
CA LEU A 451 11.73 -22.54 -17.51
C LEU A 451 11.88 -23.43 -16.25
N PRO A 452 12.77 -23.11 -15.28
CA PRO A 452 12.84 -23.85 -14.02
C PRO A 452 11.53 -23.86 -13.23
N LEU A 453 10.80 -22.74 -13.21
CA LEU A 453 9.50 -22.65 -12.52
C LEU A 453 8.45 -23.58 -13.13
N LEU A 454 8.43 -23.74 -14.45
CA LEU A 454 7.50 -24.66 -15.12
C LEU A 454 7.80 -26.14 -14.84
N GLN A 455 9.03 -26.46 -14.43
CA GLN A 455 9.47 -27.79 -14.03
C GLN A 455 9.30 -28.04 -12.53
N ASP A 456 9.06 -26.99 -11.75
CA ASP A 456 8.80 -27.08 -10.31
C ASP A 456 7.45 -27.78 -10.05
N SER A 457 7.51 -28.85 -9.27
CA SER A 457 6.37 -29.70 -8.93
C SER A 457 5.91 -29.52 -7.48
N ASP A 458 6.50 -28.58 -6.73
CA ASP A 458 6.10 -28.34 -5.34
C ASP A 458 4.68 -27.75 -5.26
N PRO A 459 3.74 -28.40 -4.55
CA PRO A 459 2.39 -27.87 -4.35
C PRO A 459 2.36 -26.47 -3.72
N ALA A 460 3.36 -26.11 -2.91
CA ALA A 460 3.50 -24.78 -2.33
C ALA A 460 3.75 -23.70 -3.39
N HIS A 461 4.39 -24.03 -4.51
CA HIS A 461 4.76 -23.09 -5.58
C HIS A 461 3.75 -23.01 -6.73
N ILE A 462 2.73 -23.88 -6.74
CA ILE A 462 1.68 -23.89 -7.77
C ILE A 462 0.99 -22.53 -7.95
N HIS A 463 0.87 -21.73 -6.89
CA HIS A 463 0.29 -20.39 -6.97
C HIS A 463 1.12 -19.42 -7.82
N LEU A 464 2.46 -19.59 -7.88
CA LEU A 464 3.39 -18.81 -8.70
C LEU A 464 3.21 -19.06 -10.20
N LEU A 465 2.60 -20.19 -10.57
CA LEU A 465 2.30 -20.56 -11.96
C LEU A 465 0.94 -20.03 -12.45
N LYS A 466 0.06 -19.56 -11.55
CA LYS A 466 -1.23 -18.97 -11.95
C LYS A 466 -1.09 -17.81 -12.95
N PRO A 467 -0.13 -16.88 -12.78
CA PRO A 467 0.08 -15.79 -13.73
C PRO A 467 0.61 -16.24 -15.09
N CYS A 468 1.24 -17.42 -15.19
CA CYS A 468 1.78 -17.97 -16.44
C CYS A 468 0.73 -18.74 -17.27
N LYS A 469 -0.40 -19.13 -16.67
CA LYS A 469 -1.47 -19.92 -17.30
C LYS A 469 -2.65 -19.07 -17.83
N SER A 470 -2.68 -17.77 -17.54
CA SER A 470 -3.66 -16.80 -18.06
C SER A 470 -3.09 -16.03 -19.23
#